data_AF-A0A2K2DI58-F1
#
_entry.id   AF-A0A2K2DI58-F1
#
_cell.length_a   1.000
_cell.length_b   1.000
_cell.length_c   1.000
_cell.angle_alpha   90.00
_cell.angle_beta   90.00
_cell.angle_gamma   90.00
#
_symmetry.space_group_name_H-M   'P 1'
#
loop_
_entity.id
_entity.type
_entity.pdbx_description
1 polymer ?
#
loop_
_entity_poly.entity_id
_entity_poly.type
_entity_poly.pdbx_seq_one_letter_code
_entity_poly.pdbx_strand_id
1 'polypeptide(L)'
;MSKLNLGLYILALYVIFIVHKIQGGKLHPTIKKAWYEQVFPSNNDGGINYFATHETAPASYFGLVAIMDVYGHNISDGRILTGIWIHNRQPDPKIDVNAIWVGWQVWPRHYGDSRTHFFTTWTRDSYRTGCYDMACPAFQLASGSKIVPGTPIKHASDVNGKRQKITIKIFREKSTGNWWIHYGFNKAPRTVRYYLAKLFNRLGKVTDIGIGSVVVRNGDAPSPPMGSGFPQSDKAATITDISFITEDGRIRDASTEIRDQK
;
A
#
# COMPACT_ATOMS: atom_id res chain seq x y z
N MET A 1 -33.12 50.37 -16.50
CA MET A 1 -33.16 50.16 -15.03
C MET A 1 -32.61 48.75 -14.80
N SER A 2 -31.34 48.64 -14.38
CA SER A 2 -30.93 48.53 -12.97
C SER A 2 -31.38 47.18 -12.39
N LYS A 3 -30.55 46.30 -11.81
CA LYS A 3 -29.19 46.41 -11.27
C LYS A 3 -28.69 44.99 -10.94
N LEU A 4 -27.37 44.82 -10.99
CA LEU A 4 -26.50 44.09 -10.05
C LEU A 4 -27.07 42.87 -9.27
N ASN A 5 -26.36 41.74 -9.36
CA ASN A 5 -25.38 41.45 -8.30
C ASN A 5 -24.20 40.59 -8.78
N LEU A 6 -23.04 41.23 -8.79
CA LEU A 6 -21.70 40.66 -8.81
C LEU A 6 -21.31 40.45 -7.34
N GLY A 7 -20.87 39.26 -6.96
CA GLY A 7 -20.31 39.00 -5.61
C GLY A 7 -19.91 37.53 -5.49
N LEU A 8 -18.64 37.20 -5.74
CA LEU A 8 -17.62 36.98 -4.70
C LEU A 8 -18.15 36.17 -3.51
N TYR A 9 -17.71 34.91 -3.37
CA TYR A 9 -17.23 34.25 -2.14
C TYR A 9 -16.69 32.88 -2.60
N ILE A 10 -15.42 32.80 -2.96
CA ILE A 10 -14.32 32.38 -2.08
C ILE A 10 -14.51 30.92 -1.64
N LEU A 11 -13.59 30.09 -2.15
CA LEU A 11 -12.89 29.01 -1.46
C LEU A 11 -13.35 28.74 -0.01
N ALA A 12 -13.55 27.46 0.29
CA ALA A 12 -13.77 26.88 1.61
C ALA A 12 -15.22 26.89 2.11
N LEU A 13 -15.73 25.67 2.25
CA LEU A 13 -16.42 25.10 3.42
C LEU A 13 -16.65 23.64 2.96
N TYR A 14 -15.79 22.68 3.30
CA TYR A 14 -15.63 22.16 4.67
C TYR A 14 -16.98 22.00 5.36
N VAL A 15 -17.09 20.92 6.14
CA VAL A 15 -18.28 20.56 6.90
C VAL A 15 -19.36 19.97 5.95
N ILE A 16 -20.01 18.84 6.22
CA ILE A 16 -20.40 18.32 7.51
C ILE A 16 -20.47 16.79 7.42
N PHE A 17 -19.66 16.13 8.24
CA PHE A 17 -20.03 14.97 9.05
C PHE A 17 -21.26 14.17 8.61
N ILE A 18 -21.02 12.92 8.23
CA ILE A 18 -21.86 11.82 8.70
C ILE A 18 -20.94 10.97 9.58
N VAL A 19 -20.73 11.36 10.85
CA VAL A 19 -21.43 10.75 11.99
C VAL A 19 -22.26 9.53 11.56
N HIS A 20 -21.64 8.37 11.54
CA HIS A 20 -22.30 7.19 12.10
C HIS A 20 -21.63 6.87 13.42
N LYS A 21 -22.28 7.33 14.48
CA LYS A 21 -22.11 6.82 15.83
C LYS A 21 -22.47 5.33 15.78
N ILE A 22 -21.49 4.43 15.66
CA ILE A 22 -21.69 3.02 15.96
C ILE A 22 -21.41 2.85 17.45
N GLN A 23 -22.43 3.10 18.26
CA GLN A 23 -22.53 2.56 19.60
C GLN A 23 -22.81 1.05 19.46
N GLY A 24 -21.87 0.22 19.90
CA GLY A 24 -22.05 -1.23 19.93
C GLY A 24 -20.71 -1.93 19.97
N GLY A 25 -20.17 -2.10 21.18
CA GLY A 25 -18.86 -2.68 21.39
C GLY A 25 -18.70 -4.09 20.81
N LYS A 26 -17.54 -4.31 20.18
CA LYS A 26 -16.64 -5.44 20.44
C LYS A 26 -15.28 -5.14 19.80
N LEU A 27 -14.41 -4.51 20.59
CA LEU A 27 -12.97 -4.53 20.38
C LEU A 27 -12.42 -5.74 21.14
N HIS A 28 -11.68 -6.65 20.48
CA HIS A 28 -10.67 -7.53 21.09
C HIS A 28 -10.06 -8.49 20.03
N PRO A 29 -8.81 -8.98 20.21
CA PRO A 29 -7.53 -8.29 20.39
C PRO A 29 -6.41 -8.89 19.50
N THR A 30 -5.20 -8.30 19.50
CA THR A 30 -3.98 -8.74 18.75
C THR A 30 -4.13 -8.67 17.23
N ILE A 31 -3.34 -7.86 16.50
CA ILE A 31 -3.34 -7.88 15.03
C ILE A 31 -2.59 -9.13 14.53
N LYS A 32 -3.14 -10.32 14.82
CA LYS A 32 -2.78 -11.57 14.15
C LYS A 32 -3.53 -11.73 12.82
N LYS A 33 -4.55 -10.90 12.55
CA LYS A 33 -5.27 -10.89 11.27
C LYS A 33 -6.02 -9.57 11.07
N ALA A 34 -5.71 -8.84 10.00
CA ALA A 34 -6.58 -7.77 9.52
C ALA A 34 -7.51 -8.35 8.46
N TRP A 35 -8.82 -8.26 8.72
CA TRP A 35 -9.86 -8.45 7.71
C TRP A 35 -10.37 -7.07 7.33
N TYR A 36 -10.59 -6.81 6.04
CA TYR A 36 -10.91 -5.48 5.54
C TYR A 36 -12.39 -5.41 5.22
N GLU A 37 -13.12 -4.50 5.88
CA GLU A 37 -14.59 -4.46 5.84
C GLU A 37 -15.15 -3.57 4.72
N GLN A 38 -14.35 -2.73 4.05
CA GLN A 38 -14.89 -1.73 3.13
C GLN A 38 -14.19 -1.75 1.78
N VAL A 39 -15.00 -1.91 0.72
CA VAL A 39 -14.58 -1.77 -0.66
C VAL A 39 -15.12 -0.49 -1.28
N PHE A 40 -14.22 0.40 -1.68
CA PHE A 40 -14.58 1.67 -2.29
C PHE A 40 -14.30 1.65 -3.80
N PRO A 41 -15.29 1.98 -4.66
CA PRO A 41 -15.03 2.26 -6.07
C PRO A 41 -14.44 3.68 -6.25
N SER A 42 -13.42 3.83 -7.10
CA SER A 42 -12.91 5.15 -7.55
C SER A 42 -12.56 5.13 -9.04
N ASN A 43 -12.96 6.16 -9.78
CA ASN A 43 -12.68 6.29 -11.22
C ASN A 43 -11.40 7.09 -11.45
N ASN A 44 -10.42 6.52 -12.13
CA ASN A 44 -9.24 7.22 -12.65
C ASN A 44 -9.03 6.84 -14.12
N ASP A 45 -8.80 7.84 -14.99
CA ASP A 45 -8.37 7.76 -16.40
C ASP A 45 -8.51 6.38 -17.07
N GLY A 46 -9.76 5.88 -17.18
CA GLY A 46 -10.11 4.67 -17.93
C GLY A 46 -10.42 3.39 -17.15
N GLY A 47 -10.35 3.37 -15.81
CA GLY A 47 -10.66 2.18 -15.00
C GLY A 47 -11.36 2.46 -13.65
N ILE A 48 -12.02 1.43 -13.11
CA ILE A 48 -12.64 1.41 -11.78
C ILE A 48 -11.69 0.73 -10.79
N ASN A 49 -11.34 1.44 -9.73
CA ASN A 49 -10.49 0.94 -8.65
C ASN A 49 -11.36 0.43 -7.50
N TYR A 50 -11.05 -0.75 -6.97
CA TYR A 50 -11.66 -1.30 -5.75
C TYR A 50 -10.58 -1.45 -4.68
N PHE A 51 -10.81 -0.86 -3.51
CA PHE A 51 -9.83 -0.84 -2.41
C PHE A 51 -10.29 -1.73 -1.27
N ALA A 52 -9.46 -2.65 -0.77
CA ALA A 52 -9.66 -3.31 0.52
C ALA A 52 -8.44 -3.00 1.40
N THR A 53 -8.50 -1.85 2.08
CA THR A 53 -7.32 -1.20 2.66
C THR A 53 -7.58 -0.69 4.06
N HIS A 54 -6.52 -0.64 4.87
CA HIS A 54 -6.47 0.04 6.15
C HIS A 54 -5.39 1.11 6.07
N GLU A 55 -5.72 2.30 6.56
CA GLU A 55 -4.78 3.40 6.69
C GLU A 55 -4.65 3.72 8.17
N THR A 56 -3.42 3.94 8.61
CA THR A 56 -3.17 4.39 9.99
C THR A 56 -3.69 5.80 10.19
N ALA A 57 -3.92 6.16 11.46
CA ALA A 57 -4.14 7.56 11.81
C ALA A 57 -2.90 8.41 11.41
N PRO A 58 -3.06 9.73 11.20
CA PRO A 58 -1.93 10.60 10.96
C PRO A 58 -0.98 10.64 12.16
N ALA A 59 0.25 10.15 11.98
CA ALA A 59 1.29 10.15 13.01
C ALA A 59 2.69 10.11 12.37
N SER A 60 3.74 9.95 13.18
CA SER A 60 5.11 9.77 12.68
C SER A 60 5.49 8.30 12.71
N TYR A 61 5.71 7.72 11.53
CA TYR A 61 6.08 6.31 11.37
C TYR A 61 7.50 6.16 10.79
N PHE A 62 8.20 5.10 11.18
CA PHE A 62 9.55 4.80 10.67
C PHE A 62 9.61 3.53 9.83
N GLY A 63 8.53 2.76 9.80
CA GLY A 63 8.44 1.56 8.99
C GLY A 63 7.42 0.56 9.52
N LEU A 64 7.31 -0.55 8.81
CA LEU A 64 6.39 -1.63 9.13
C LEU A 64 6.92 -2.97 8.60
N VAL A 65 6.60 -4.03 9.33
CA VAL A 65 6.73 -5.42 8.91
C VAL A 65 5.33 -5.99 8.77
N ALA A 66 5.05 -6.71 7.69
CA ALA A 66 3.83 -7.50 7.56
C ALA A 66 4.07 -8.77 6.75
N ILE A 67 3.21 -9.76 6.99
CA ILE A 67 3.13 -10.99 6.23
C ILE A 67 1.86 -10.95 5.38
N MET A 68 1.99 -11.16 4.08
CA MET A 68 0.84 -11.23 3.16
C MET A 68 0.84 -12.56 2.42
N ASP A 69 -0.35 -13.13 2.30
CA ASP A 69 -0.57 -14.24 1.38
C ASP A 69 -0.39 -13.73 -0.06
N VAL A 70 0.22 -14.55 -0.92
CA VAL A 70 0.46 -14.23 -2.33
C VAL A 70 -0.38 -15.15 -3.18
N TYR A 71 -1.17 -14.60 -4.10
CA TYR A 71 -2.05 -15.37 -4.97
C TYR A 71 -1.66 -15.22 -6.43
N GLY A 72 -1.87 -16.28 -7.21
CA GLY A 72 -1.73 -16.28 -8.66
C GLY A 72 -3.08 -15.99 -9.30
N HIS A 73 -3.12 -15.07 -10.26
CA HIS A 73 -4.34 -14.74 -10.98
C HIS A 73 -4.08 -14.69 -12.48
N ASN A 74 -4.87 -15.43 -13.24
CA ASN A 74 -4.80 -15.36 -14.70
C ASN A 74 -5.76 -14.30 -15.22
N ILE A 75 -5.34 -13.03 -15.19
CA ILE A 75 -6.07 -11.90 -15.78
C ILE A 75 -5.41 -11.48 -17.09
N SER A 76 -6.21 -11.08 -18.08
CA SER A 76 -5.71 -10.57 -19.36
C SER A 76 -5.59 -9.04 -19.39
N ASP A 77 -6.35 -8.35 -18.56
CA ASP A 77 -6.33 -6.89 -18.42
C ASP A 77 -6.64 -6.48 -16.96
N GLY A 78 -6.40 -5.21 -16.65
CA GLY A 78 -6.53 -4.66 -15.31
C GLY A 78 -5.28 -4.87 -14.45
N ARG A 79 -5.45 -4.73 -13.13
CA ARG A 79 -4.38 -4.87 -12.15
C ARG A 79 -4.91 -5.40 -10.83
N ILE A 80 -4.18 -6.30 -10.19
CA ILE A 80 -4.40 -6.68 -8.79
C ILE A 80 -3.11 -6.36 -8.06
N LEU A 81 -3.17 -5.64 -6.94
CA LEU A 81 -2.00 -5.41 -6.09
C LEU A 81 -2.36 -5.59 -4.62
N THR A 82 -1.41 -6.12 -3.85
CA THR A 82 -1.49 -6.23 -2.40
C THR A 82 -0.16 -5.80 -1.82
N GLY A 83 -0.17 -4.88 -0.86
CA GLY A 83 1.07 -4.33 -0.36
C GLY A 83 0.94 -3.35 0.78
N ILE A 84 2.05 -2.67 1.02
CA ILE A 84 2.25 -1.61 1.99
C ILE A 84 2.54 -0.33 1.22
N TRP A 85 1.97 0.78 1.69
CA TRP A 85 2.15 2.12 1.16
C TRP A 85 2.66 3.04 2.26
N ILE A 86 3.89 3.52 2.12
CA ILE A 86 4.46 4.55 3.00
C ILE A 86 4.17 5.89 2.36
N HIS A 87 3.44 6.78 3.04
CA HIS A 87 3.10 8.08 2.47
C HIS A 87 3.62 9.25 3.30
N ASN A 88 3.91 10.33 2.59
CA ASN A 88 3.72 11.68 3.10
C ASN A 88 2.67 12.35 2.21
N ARG A 89 1.45 12.52 2.73
CA ARG A 89 0.34 13.19 2.05
C ARG A 89 0.25 14.62 2.55
N GLN A 90 0.11 15.55 1.60
CA GLN A 90 -0.23 16.94 1.88
C GLN A 90 -1.76 17.13 1.81
N PRO A 91 -2.29 18.25 2.34
CA PRO A 91 -3.72 18.55 2.27
C PRO A 91 -4.30 18.52 0.86
N ASP A 92 -3.49 18.83 -0.16
CA ASP A 92 -3.82 18.54 -1.56
C ASP A 92 -3.11 17.27 -2.06
N PRO A 93 -3.79 16.11 -2.06
CA PRO A 93 -3.20 14.85 -2.52
C PRO A 93 -2.99 14.80 -4.04
N LYS A 94 -3.59 15.72 -4.82
CA LYS A 94 -3.48 15.70 -6.30
C LYS A 94 -2.12 16.13 -6.81
N ILE A 95 -1.32 16.82 -6.00
CA ILE A 95 -0.07 17.45 -6.44
C ILE A 95 1.15 17.06 -5.64
N ASP A 96 1.01 16.50 -4.43
CA ASP A 96 2.13 16.47 -3.49
C ASP A 96 2.28 15.20 -2.65
N VAL A 97 1.94 14.02 -3.17
CA VAL A 97 2.21 12.76 -2.46
C VAL A 97 3.65 12.31 -2.70
N ASN A 98 4.41 12.11 -1.62
CA ASN A 98 5.59 11.24 -1.63
C ASN A 98 5.14 9.85 -1.21
N ALA A 99 5.55 8.82 -1.94
CA ALA A 99 5.17 7.46 -1.62
C ALA A 99 6.27 6.45 -1.92
N ILE A 100 6.28 5.38 -1.13
CA ILE A 100 6.87 4.11 -1.51
C ILE A 100 5.79 3.05 -1.39
N TRP A 101 5.58 2.29 -2.46
CA TRP A 101 4.68 1.16 -2.51
C TRP A 101 5.53 -0.10 -2.64
N VAL A 102 5.20 -1.15 -1.89
CA VAL A 102 5.92 -2.42 -1.92
C VAL A 102 4.96 -3.57 -1.61
N GLY A 103 5.03 -4.63 -2.38
CA GLY A 103 4.05 -5.71 -2.30
C GLY A 103 4.21 -6.74 -3.38
N TRP A 104 3.11 -7.39 -3.72
CA TRP A 104 2.99 -8.16 -4.95
C TRP A 104 1.87 -7.60 -5.83
N GLN A 105 2.00 -7.76 -7.14
CA GLN A 105 0.95 -7.38 -8.07
C GLN A 105 0.91 -8.31 -9.30
N VAL A 106 -0.24 -8.35 -9.96
CA VAL A 106 -0.45 -8.92 -11.30
C VAL A 106 -0.87 -7.77 -12.19
N TRP A 107 -0.08 -7.49 -13.24
CA TRP A 107 -0.34 -6.37 -14.14
C TRP A 107 0.11 -6.70 -15.58
N PRO A 108 -0.76 -7.34 -16.38
CA PRO A 108 -0.39 -7.85 -17.71
C PRO A 108 0.18 -6.79 -18.65
N ARG A 109 -0.41 -5.59 -18.68
CA ARG A 109 0.08 -4.50 -19.52
C ARG A 109 1.50 -4.03 -19.16
N HIS A 110 1.91 -4.19 -17.90
CA HIS A 110 3.22 -3.74 -17.45
C HIS A 110 4.29 -4.84 -17.58
N TYR A 111 3.97 -6.09 -17.21
CA TYR A 111 4.94 -7.19 -17.23
C TYR A 111 4.95 -8.00 -18.52
N GLY A 112 3.93 -7.89 -19.36
CA GLY A 112 3.75 -8.71 -20.56
C GLY A 112 3.30 -10.15 -20.26
N ASP A 113 2.91 -10.43 -19.02
CA ASP A 113 2.40 -11.73 -18.59
C ASP A 113 1.42 -11.60 -17.41
N SER A 114 0.70 -12.68 -17.08
CA SER A 114 -0.29 -12.71 -15.99
C SER A 114 0.25 -13.33 -14.70
N ARG A 115 1.57 -13.41 -14.51
CA ARG A 115 2.16 -13.94 -13.28
C ARG A 115 2.07 -12.91 -12.16
N THR A 116 2.31 -13.38 -10.95
CA THR A 116 2.41 -12.53 -9.76
C THR A 116 3.84 -12.09 -9.57
N HIS A 117 4.09 -10.78 -9.51
CA HIS A 117 5.42 -10.21 -9.38
C HIS A 117 5.58 -9.55 -8.01
N PHE A 118 6.75 -9.73 -7.39
CA PHE A 118 7.15 -8.85 -6.29
C PHE A 118 7.44 -7.49 -6.89
N PHE A 119 6.80 -6.43 -6.40
CA PHE A 119 6.96 -5.09 -6.96
C PHE A 119 7.33 -4.06 -5.90
N THR A 120 7.93 -2.99 -6.38
CA THR A 120 7.99 -1.73 -5.66
C THR A 120 7.85 -0.56 -6.62
N THR A 121 7.30 0.55 -6.15
CA THR A 121 7.33 1.80 -6.89
C THR A 121 7.49 2.95 -5.91
N TRP A 122 7.97 4.09 -6.38
CA TRP A 122 8.18 5.26 -5.57
C TRP A 122 7.80 6.52 -6.34
N THR A 123 7.45 7.57 -5.62
CA THR A 123 7.26 8.91 -6.17
C THR A 123 7.55 9.99 -5.13
N ARG A 124 7.89 11.20 -5.59
CA ARG A 124 8.10 12.39 -4.76
C ARG A 124 7.10 13.53 -5.06
N ASP A 125 6.17 13.30 -5.99
CA ASP A 125 5.36 14.34 -6.64
C ASP A 125 4.16 13.72 -7.39
N SER A 126 3.39 12.88 -6.69
CA SER A 126 2.14 12.29 -7.20
C SER A 126 2.29 11.59 -8.56
N TYR A 127 3.31 10.74 -8.67
CA TYR A 127 3.65 9.90 -9.83
C TYR A 127 4.14 10.64 -11.08
N ARG A 128 4.48 11.94 -10.98
CA ARG A 128 5.17 12.67 -12.07
C ARG A 128 6.63 12.23 -12.19
N THR A 129 7.33 12.15 -11.07
CA THR A 129 8.66 11.56 -10.92
C THR A 129 8.54 10.26 -10.13
N GLY A 130 9.21 9.23 -10.62
CA GLY A 130 9.20 7.91 -10.01
C GLY A 130 9.46 6.83 -11.04
N CYS A 131 9.58 5.59 -10.59
CA CYS A 131 9.57 4.43 -11.49
C CYS A 131 9.12 3.17 -10.75
N TYR A 132 8.62 2.21 -11.52
CA TYR A 132 8.38 0.85 -11.02
C TYR A 132 9.66 0.05 -11.06
N ASP A 133 9.79 -0.83 -10.07
CA ASP A 133 10.76 -1.91 -10.00
C ASP A 133 12.18 -1.45 -10.33
N MET A 134 12.74 -1.98 -11.40
CA MET A 134 14.09 -1.69 -11.88
C MET A 134 14.09 -0.80 -13.13
N ALA A 135 12.96 -0.16 -13.47
CA ALA A 135 12.86 0.68 -14.66
C ALA A 135 13.73 1.95 -14.60
N CYS A 136 14.21 2.32 -13.41
CA CYS A 136 15.18 3.40 -13.23
C CYS A 136 16.20 3.06 -12.12
N PRO A 137 17.41 3.66 -12.13
CA PRO A 137 18.48 3.35 -11.16
C PRO A 137 18.26 4.00 -9.78
N ALA A 138 17.01 4.17 -9.36
CA ALA A 138 16.66 4.71 -8.05
C ALA A 138 16.88 3.69 -6.92
N PHE A 139 16.75 2.40 -7.22
CA PHE A 139 16.75 1.33 -6.23
C PHE A 139 18.12 0.65 -6.13
N GLN A 140 18.90 1.03 -5.11
CA GLN A 140 20.29 0.65 -4.94
C GLN A 140 20.45 -0.80 -4.47
N LEU A 141 21.44 -1.51 -5.02
CA LEU A 141 21.76 -2.88 -4.62
C LEU A 141 22.28 -2.91 -3.18
N ALA A 142 21.63 -3.70 -2.32
CA ALA A 142 22.26 -4.15 -1.09
C ALA A 142 23.29 -5.24 -1.42
N SER A 143 24.46 -5.21 -0.79
CA SER A 143 25.51 -6.21 -1.01
C SER A 143 24.98 -7.64 -0.79
N GLY A 144 25.21 -8.52 -1.77
CA GLY A 144 24.81 -9.93 -1.72
C GLY A 144 23.31 -10.22 -1.95
N SER A 145 22.49 -9.22 -2.25
CA SER A 145 21.08 -9.43 -2.56
C SER A 145 20.87 -10.03 -3.95
N LYS A 146 20.09 -11.11 -4.02
CA LYS A 146 19.68 -11.77 -5.28
C LYS A 146 18.21 -11.50 -5.65
N ILE A 147 17.49 -10.75 -4.82
CA ILE A 147 16.06 -10.47 -5.02
C ILE A 147 15.95 -9.20 -5.86
N VAL A 148 15.17 -9.27 -6.93
CA VAL A 148 14.99 -8.16 -7.87
C VAL A 148 13.49 -7.91 -8.04
N PRO A 149 12.97 -6.72 -7.66
CA PRO A 149 11.58 -6.33 -7.96
C PRO A 149 11.29 -6.44 -9.46
N GLY A 150 10.04 -6.69 -9.80
CA GLY A 150 9.60 -7.02 -11.15
C GLY A 150 9.88 -8.47 -11.54
N THR A 151 10.49 -9.29 -10.69
CA THR A 151 10.65 -10.73 -10.95
C THR A 151 9.39 -11.50 -10.52
N PRO A 152 8.95 -12.50 -11.30
CA PRO A 152 7.84 -13.37 -10.92
C PRO A 152 8.10 -14.12 -9.62
N ILE A 153 7.11 -14.13 -8.73
CA ILE A 153 7.06 -15.00 -7.55
C ILE A 153 6.61 -16.39 -8.04
N LYS A 154 7.54 -17.34 -8.03
CA LYS A 154 7.25 -18.72 -8.39
C LYS A 154 6.42 -19.39 -7.29
N HIS A 155 5.41 -20.17 -7.68
CA HIS A 155 4.48 -20.86 -6.78
C HIS A 155 3.70 -19.90 -5.89
N ALA A 156 2.80 -19.11 -6.49
CA ALA A 156 1.80 -18.39 -5.71
C ALA A 156 0.78 -19.36 -5.09
N SER A 157 0.01 -18.90 -4.10
CA SER A 157 -1.05 -19.69 -3.47
C SER A 157 -2.16 -19.99 -4.46
N ASP A 158 -2.69 -21.21 -4.37
CA ASP A 158 -4.02 -21.51 -4.89
C ASP A 158 -5.05 -21.10 -3.84
N VAL A 159 -6.21 -20.58 -4.27
CA VAL A 159 -7.29 -20.10 -3.37
C VAL A 159 -7.71 -21.17 -2.36
N ASN A 160 -7.69 -22.45 -2.77
CA ASN A 160 -8.04 -23.62 -1.95
C ASN A 160 -6.85 -24.52 -1.61
N GLY A 161 -5.61 -24.09 -1.89
CA GLY A 161 -4.42 -24.92 -1.77
C GLY A 161 -3.41 -24.40 -0.75
N LYS A 162 -2.14 -24.80 -0.92
CA LYS A 162 -1.06 -24.41 -0.02
C LYS A 162 -0.85 -22.89 -0.08
N ARG A 163 -1.07 -22.21 1.05
CA ARG A 163 -0.82 -20.78 1.18
C ARG A 163 0.68 -20.49 1.18
N GLN A 164 1.05 -19.58 0.30
CA GLN A 164 2.39 -19.07 0.06
C GLN A 164 2.39 -17.63 0.52
N LYS A 165 3.41 -17.26 1.28
CA LYS A 165 3.48 -15.98 1.97
C LYS A 165 4.73 -15.23 1.59
N ILE A 166 4.61 -13.92 1.53
CA ILE A 166 5.77 -13.03 1.57
C ILE A 166 5.75 -12.21 2.85
N THR A 167 6.92 -12.09 3.47
CA THR A 167 7.17 -11.14 4.53
C THR A 167 7.86 -9.94 3.93
N ILE A 168 7.28 -8.76 4.11
CA ILE A 168 7.89 -7.49 3.69
C ILE A 168 8.20 -6.70 4.95
N LYS A 169 9.43 -6.20 5.02
CA LYS A 169 9.86 -5.21 6.01
C LYS A 169 10.34 -3.98 5.25
N ILE A 170 9.73 -2.83 5.51
CA ILE A 170 10.13 -1.54 4.95
C ILE A 170 10.37 -0.57 6.09
N PHE A 171 11.52 0.11 6.12
CA PHE A 171 11.84 1.07 7.16
C PHE A 171 12.84 2.11 6.71
N ARG A 172 12.81 3.26 7.38
CA ARG A 172 13.79 4.33 7.23
C ARG A 172 14.92 4.12 8.23
N GLU A 173 16.14 3.98 7.73
CA GLU A 173 17.33 3.90 8.57
C GLU A 173 17.69 5.28 9.14
N LYS A 174 17.90 5.36 10.45
CA LYS A 174 18.15 6.63 11.15
C LYS A 174 19.42 7.36 10.68
N SER A 175 20.51 6.61 10.45
CA SER A 175 21.82 7.17 10.12
C SER A 175 21.88 7.79 8.73
N THR A 176 21.26 7.15 7.74
CA THR A 176 21.33 7.58 6.33
C THR A 176 20.05 8.24 5.84
N GLY A 177 18.92 8.00 6.52
CA GLY A 177 17.59 8.34 6.04
C GLY A 177 17.10 7.49 4.88
N ASN A 178 17.86 6.46 4.47
CA ASN A 178 17.51 5.59 3.35
C ASN A 178 16.35 4.67 3.73
N TRP A 179 15.49 4.39 2.74
CA TRP A 179 14.37 3.47 2.89
C TRP A 179 14.78 2.06 2.47
N TRP A 180 14.97 1.19 3.44
CA TRP A 180 15.37 -0.19 3.24
C TRP A 180 14.15 -1.08 3.05
N ILE A 181 14.22 -1.96 2.05
CA ILE A 181 13.21 -2.98 1.77
C ILE A 181 13.83 -4.35 1.95
N HIS A 182 13.13 -5.19 2.71
CA HIS A 182 13.46 -6.59 2.94
C HIS A 182 12.30 -7.46 2.49
N TYR A 183 12.62 -8.63 1.96
CA TYR A 183 11.67 -9.57 1.40
C TYR A 183 12.03 -11.00 1.82
N GLY A 184 11.02 -11.80 2.14
CA GLY A 184 11.18 -13.23 2.40
C GLY A 184 9.99 -14.00 1.84
N PHE A 185 10.24 -15.00 1.01
CA PHE A 185 9.22 -15.95 0.54
C PHE A 185 9.19 -17.17 1.47
N ASN A 186 8.09 -17.35 2.21
CA ASN A 186 7.90 -18.36 3.26
C ASN A 186 9.04 -18.46 4.28
N LYS A 187 9.72 -17.34 4.55
CA LYS A 187 10.87 -17.27 5.46
C LYS A 187 11.07 -15.84 5.96
N ALA A 188 11.93 -15.69 6.97
CA ALA A 188 12.31 -14.38 7.48
C ALA A 188 12.84 -13.46 6.36
N PRO A 189 12.47 -12.16 6.37
CA PRO A 189 12.81 -11.25 5.30
C PRO A 189 14.29 -10.89 5.33
N ARG A 190 14.95 -10.96 4.18
CA ARG A 190 16.35 -10.55 4.00
C ARG A 190 16.41 -9.24 3.26
N THR A 191 17.49 -8.50 3.47
CA THR A 191 17.73 -7.22 2.78
C THR A 191 17.68 -7.42 1.28
N VAL A 192 16.81 -6.64 0.61
CA VAL A 192 16.71 -6.63 -0.84
C VAL A 192 17.59 -5.50 -1.35
N ARG A 193 17.18 -4.26 -1.09
CA ARG A 193 17.67 -3.04 -1.70
C ARG A 193 17.11 -1.85 -0.90
N TYR A 194 17.55 -0.65 -1.25
CA TYR A 194 17.07 0.57 -0.61
C TYR A 194 16.87 1.72 -1.60
N TYR A 195 15.95 2.61 -1.27
CA TYR A 195 15.83 3.92 -1.90
C TYR A 195 16.68 4.94 -1.14
N LEU A 196 17.44 5.75 -1.87
CA LEU A 196 18.21 6.84 -1.28
C LEU A 196 17.28 7.92 -0.73
N ALA A 197 17.60 8.45 0.45
CA ALA A 197 16.83 9.52 1.09
C ALA A 197 16.59 10.70 0.13
N LYS A 198 17.63 11.08 -0.64
CA LYS A 198 17.61 12.20 -1.59
C LYS A 198 16.61 12.07 -2.75
N LEU A 199 16.03 10.89 -2.97
CA LEU A 199 14.95 10.72 -3.95
C LEU A 199 13.68 11.44 -3.50
N PHE A 200 13.49 11.60 -2.19
CA PHE A 200 12.30 12.15 -1.60
C PHE A 200 12.57 13.55 -1.07
N ASN A 201 11.63 14.46 -1.33
CA ASN A 201 11.67 15.81 -0.76
C ASN A 201 10.97 15.85 0.61
N ARG A 202 10.07 14.90 0.92
CA ARG A 202 9.25 14.94 2.14
C ARG A 202 9.15 13.61 2.90
N LEU A 203 9.52 12.49 2.29
CA LEU A 203 9.45 11.16 2.92
C LEU A 203 10.51 10.91 4.02
N GLY A 204 11.15 11.98 4.53
CA GLY A 204 11.82 11.94 5.82
C GLY A 204 10.84 11.93 7.00
N LYS A 205 9.60 12.37 6.77
CA LYS A 205 8.47 12.29 7.70
C LYS A 205 7.34 11.50 7.03
N VAL A 206 6.94 10.37 7.60
CA VAL A 206 5.74 9.63 7.16
C VAL A 206 4.53 10.26 7.84
N THR A 207 3.43 10.43 7.10
CA THR A 207 2.14 10.90 7.65
C THR A 207 1.22 9.74 7.97
N ASP A 208 1.22 8.72 7.12
CA ASP A 208 0.36 7.56 7.22
C ASP A 208 1.02 6.35 6.56
N ILE A 209 0.64 5.17 7.03
CA ILE A 209 0.93 3.90 6.37
C ILE A 209 -0.39 3.29 5.94
N GLY A 210 -0.50 2.97 4.66
CA GLY A 210 -1.59 2.18 4.13
C GLY A 210 -1.16 0.73 3.92
N ILE A 211 -2.10 -0.20 4.10
CA ILE A 211 -1.87 -1.62 3.89
C ILE A 211 -3.15 -2.30 3.38
N GLY A 212 -3.03 -3.15 2.38
CA GLY A 212 -4.18 -3.87 1.83
C GLY A 212 -4.04 -4.18 0.35
N SER A 213 -5.17 -4.28 -0.34
CA SER A 213 -5.24 -4.62 -1.76
C SER A 213 -6.02 -3.60 -2.58
N VAL A 214 -5.61 -3.43 -3.83
CA VAL A 214 -6.31 -2.62 -4.83
C VAL A 214 -6.48 -3.44 -6.10
N VAL A 215 -7.69 -3.42 -6.65
CA VAL A 215 -8.01 -3.99 -7.96
C VAL A 215 -8.38 -2.88 -8.91
N VAL A 216 -7.82 -2.90 -10.12
CA VAL A 216 -8.17 -1.99 -11.20
C VAL A 216 -8.85 -2.81 -12.29
N ARG A 217 -10.10 -2.46 -12.57
CA ARG A 217 -10.90 -3.01 -13.66
C ARG A 217 -10.92 -2.01 -14.81
N ASN A 218 -10.51 -2.45 -16.00
CA ASN A 218 -10.57 -1.64 -17.21
C ASN A 218 -11.83 -1.98 -18.02
N GLY A 219 -12.54 -0.96 -18.51
CA GLY A 219 -13.74 -1.13 -19.33
C GLY A 219 -14.86 -1.94 -18.64
N ASP A 220 -15.59 -2.70 -19.45
CA ASP A 220 -16.76 -3.47 -19.01
C ASP A 220 -16.47 -4.93 -18.62
N ALA A 221 -15.20 -5.35 -18.67
CA ALA A 221 -14.81 -6.69 -18.25
C ALA A 221 -15.22 -6.96 -16.79
N PRO A 222 -15.47 -8.23 -16.41
CA PRO A 222 -15.67 -8.59 -15.02
C PRO A 222 -14.51 -8.10 -14.15
N SER A 223 -14.83 -7.57 -12.96
CA SER A 223 -13.79 -7.12 -12.04
C SER A 223 -12.89 -8.30 -11.66
N PRO A 224 -11.56 -8.16 -11.70
CA PRO A 224 -10.66 -9.15 -11.14
C PRO A 224 -10.99 -9.47 -9.67
N PRO A 225 -10.65 -10.67 -9.18
CA PRO A 225 -10.75 -10.93 -7.75
C PRO A 225 -9.84 -9.98 -6.96
N MET A 226 -10.19 -9.73 -5.70
CA MET A 226 -9.31 -9.01 -4.78
C MET A 226 -8.07 -9.86 -4.44
N GLY A 227 -7.11 -9.28 -3.72
CA GLY A 227 -5.80 -9.88 -3.48
C GLY A 227 -5.82 -11.32 -2.96
N SER A 228 -6.87 -11.76 -2.27
CA SER A 228 -7.02 -13.14 -1.79
C SER A 228 -7.61 -14.14 -2.78
N GLY A 229 -8.03 -13.70 -3.97
CA GLY A 229 -8.83 -14.50 -4.89
C GLY A 229 -10.34 -14.44 -4.64
N PHE A 230 -10.81 -13.79 -3.57
CA PHE A 230 -12.23 -13.61 -3.31
C PHE A 230 -12.77 -12.32 -3.96
N PRO A 231 -14.08 -12.26 -4.26
CA PRO A 231 -14.75 -11.00 -4.57
C PRO A 231 -14.67 -9.99 -3.41
N GLN A 232 -15.15 -8.79 -3.67
CA GLN A 232 -15.23 -7.68 -2.72
C GLN A 232 -16.03 -8.09 -1.47
N SER A 233 -15.31 -8.45 -0.41
CA SER A 233 -15.84 -9.04 0.84
C SER A 233 -14.83 -8.87 1.96
N ASP A 234 -15.20 -9.28 3.18
CA ASP A 234 -14.31 -9.37 4.34
C ASP A 234 -13.07 -10.27 4.12
N LYS A 235 -13.13 -11.15 3.12
CA LYS A 235 -12.04 -12.03 2.70
C LYS A 235 -11.17 -11.44 1.60
N ALA A 236 -11.37 -10.19 1.17
CA ALA A 236 -10.73 -9.59 -0.01
C ALA A 236 -9.19 -9.59 0.01
N ALA A 237 -8.58 -9.56 1.20
CA ALA A 237 -7.13 -9.65 1.37
C ALA A 237 -6.80 -10.37 2.67
N THR A 238 -5.62 -10.99 2.75
CA THR A 238 -5.12 -11.57 4.00
C THR A 238 -3.72 -11.07 4.27
N ILE A 239 -3.63 -10.16 5.25
CA ILE A 239 -2.38 -9.61 5.76
C ILE A 239 -2.36 -9.81 7.28
N THR A 240 -1.27 -10.42 7.77
CA THR A 240 -1.10 -10.84 9.17
C THR A 240 0.24 -10.37 9.73
N ASP A 241 0.39 -10.52 11.04
CA ASP A 241 1.65 -10.27 11.76
C ASP A 241 2.21 -8.88 11.48
N ILE A 242 1.33 -7.88 11.60
CA ILE A 242 1.65 -6.48 11.33
C ILE A 242 2.37 -5.91 12.56
N SER A 243 3.53 -5.30 12.36
CA SER A 243 4.29 -4.66 13.42
C SER A 243 4.97 -3.39 12.92
N PHE A 244 4.90 -2.32 13.71
CA PHE A 244 5.57 -1.07 13.39
C PHE A 244 7.06 -1.15 13.71
N ILE A 245 7.84 -0.34 13.01
CA ILE A 245 9.25 -0.16 13.27
C ILE A 245 9.43 1.23 13.85
N THR A 246 10.13 1.28 14.97
CA THR A 246 10.51 2.51 15.67
C THR A 246 11.76 3.12 15.05
N GLU A 247 12.04 4.39 15.37
CA GLU A 247 13.18 5.11 14.79
C GLU A 247 14.54 4.42 15.02
N ASP A 248 14.70 3.73 16.16
CA ASP A 248 15.91 2.98 16.50
C ASP A 248 15.98 1.60 15.80
N GLY A 249 15.01 1.27 14.94
CA GLY A 249 14.94 0.03 14.18
C GLY A 249 14.31 -1.14 14.93
N ARG A 250 13.81 -0.95 16.16
CA ARG A 250 13.13 -2.00 16.92
C ARG A 250 11.70 -2.22 16.42
N ILE A 251 11.26 -3.48 16.45
CA ILE A 251 9.90 -3.87 16.10
C ILE A 251 9.00 -3.70 17.32
N ARG A 252 7.88 -2.99 17.16
CA ARG A 252 6.80 -2.91 18.15
C ARG A 252 5.53 -3.51 17.56
N ASP A 253 4.83 -4.31 18.36
CA ASP A 253 3.55 -4.86 17.96
C ASP A 253 2.56 -3.70 17.71
N ALA A 254 1.82 -3.77 16.60
CA ALA A 254 0.86 -2.74 16.23
C ALA A 254 -0.37 -2.72 17.16
N SER A 255 -0.49 -3.68 18.08
CA SER A 255 -1.58 -3.79 19.06
C SER A 255 -1.60 -2.71 20.15
N THR A 256 -0.52 -1.95 20.37
CA THR A 256 -0.44 -0.93 21.44
C THR A 256 -0.99 0.44 21.07
N GLU A 257 -0.98 0.87 19.79
CA GLU A 257 -1.45 2.22 19.41
C GLU A 257 -2.98 2.37 19.40
N ILE A 258 -3.74 1.27 19.42
CA ILE A 258 -5.21 1.29 19.42
C ILE A 258 -5.78 1.48 20.85
N ARG A 259 -4.97 1.29 21.91
CA ARG A 259 -5.42 1.43 23.30
C ARG A 259 -5.48 2.87 23.81
N ASP A 260 -4.77 3.79 23.19
CA ASP A 260 -4.62 5.17 23.70
C ASP A 260 -5.58 6.18 23.04
N GLN A 261 -6.59 5.72 22.30
CA GLN A 261 -7.68 6.56 21.80
C GLN A 261 -8.96 6.49 22.65
N LYS A 262 -8.80 6.35 23.97
CA LYS A 262 -9.93 6.36 24.92
C LYS A 262 -10.22 7.74 25.47
#